data_AF-A0A9E7CPT0-F1
#
_entry.id   AF-A0A9E7CPT0-F1
#
_cell.length_a   1.000
_cell.length_b   1.000
_cell.length_c   1.000
_cell.angle_alpha   90.00
_cell.angle_beta   90.00
_cell.angle_gamma   90.00
#
_symmetry.space_group_name_H-M   'P 1'
#
loop_
_entity.id
_entity.type
_entity.pdbx_description
1 polymer ?
#
loop_
_entity_poly.entity_id
_entity_poly.type
_entity_poly.pdbx_seq_one_letter_code
_entity_poly.pdbx_strand_id
1 'polypeptide(L)'
;METLEDMLEKSVSQGTSKNARIPGVRVCGKTGTTQKFRDAWFVGYIPGLVAGVWMGNLNDTPMHKVVGGKFPAQLWSAIMRHAKVKRG
;
A
#
# COMPACT_ATOMS: atom_id res chain seq x y z
N MET A 1 -7.91 2.32 24.34
CA MET A 1 -8.72 1.70 23.27
C MET A 1 -7.94 1.83 21.98
N GLU A 2 -7.82 0.76 21.19
CA GLU A 2 -7.12 0.79 19.90
C GLU A 2 -7.99 1.48 18.84
N THR A 3 -7.42 2.38 18.04
CA THR A 3 -8.13 3.11 16.98
C THR A 3 -7.97 2.43 15.63
N LEU A 4 -8.79 2.80 14.64
CA LEU A 4 -8.63 2.34 13.26
C LEU A 4 -7.25 2.71 12.70
N GLU A 5 -6.73 3.87 13.07
CA GLU A 5 -5.41 4.30 12.64
C GLU A 5 -4.32 3.38 13.20
N ASP A 6 -4.42 2.97 14.47
CA ASP A 6 -3.50 2.02 15.07
C ASP A 6 -3.54 0.65 14.36
N MET A 7 -4.73 0.20 13.98
CA MET A 7 -4.88 -1.05 13.23
C MET A 7 -4.26 -0.96 11.82
N LEU A 8 -4.41 0.17 11.15
CA LEU A 8 -3.84 0.41 9.82
C LEU A 8 -2.32 0.59 9.86
N GLU A 9 -1.78 1.20 10.91
CA GLU A 9 -0.35 1.26 11.19
C GLU A 9 0.19 -0.16 11.41
N LYS A 10 -0.46 -0.96 12.27
CA LYS A 10 -0.11 -2.37 12.52
C LYS A 10 -0.10 -3.22 11.27
N SER A 11 -1.00 -2.94 10.32
CA SER A 11 -1.00 -3.63 9.02
C SER A 11 0.34 -3.45 8.28
N VAL A 12 0.98 -2.29 8.42
CA VAL A 12 2.27 -1.94 7.81
C VAL A 12 3.43 -2.39 8.70
N SER A 13 3.35 -2.20 10.01
CA SER A 13 4.42 -2.53 10.95
C SER A 13 4.50 -4.02 11.33
N GLN A 14 3.44 -4.81 11.09
CA GLN A 14 3.41 -6.23 11.44
C GLN A 14 2.63 -7.12 10.44
N GLY A 15 1.73 -6.54 9.65
CA GLY A 15 0.81 -7.28 8.77
C GLY A 15 1.28 -7.52 7.34
N THR A 16 0.33 -7.49 6.40
CA THR A 16 0.56 -7.76 4.97
C THR A 16 1.06 -6.54 4.19
N SER A 17 1.03 -5.36 4.80
CA SER A 17 1.41 -4.09 4.17
C SER A 17 2.88 -3.73 4.38
N LYS A 18 3.74 -4.66 4.84
CA LYS A 18 5.15 -4.40 5.22
C LYS A 18 5.97 -3.67 4.16
N ASN A 19 5.71 -3.93 2.89
CA ASN A 19 6.44 -3.31 1.78
C ASN A 19 6.06 -1.84 1.52
N ALA A 20 5.01 -1.32 2.19
CA ALA A 20 4.65 0.09 2.12
C ALA A 20 5.42 0.97 3.12
N ARG A 21 6.26 0.37 3.98
CA ARG A 21 7.02 1.12 5.00
C ARG A 21 7.90 2.20 4.37
N ILE A 22 8.00 3.31 5.09
CA ILE A 22 8.93 4.40 4.80
C ILE A 22 9.71 4.67 6.10
N PRO A 23 11.05 4.55 6.09
CA PRO A 23 11.85 4.77 7.31
C PRO A 23 11.60 6.15 7.92
N GLY A 24 11.39 6.19 9.24
CA GLY A 24 11.16 7.43 9.99
C GLY A 24 9.81 8.10 9.72
N VAL A 25 8.84 7.40 9.10
CA VAL A 25 7.51 7.94 8.82
C VAL A 25 6.46 6.96 9.31
N ARG A 26 5.47 7.45 10.07
CA ARG A 26 4.27 6.67 10.40
C ARG A 26 3.44 6.50 9.13
N VAL A 27 3.29 5.26 8.69
CA VAL A 27 2.53 4.89 7.50
C VAL A 27 1.34 4.06 7.93
N CYS A 28 0.14 4.47 7.51
CA CYS A 28 -1.10 3.74 7.75
C CYS A 28 -1.63 3.26 6.40
N GLY A 29 -1.94 1.97 6.25
CA GLY A 29 -2.43 1.49 4.95
C GLY A 29 -2.80 0.02 4.91
N LYS A 30 -3.52 -0.34 3.86
CA LYS A 30 -4.09 -1.68 3.71
C LYS A 30 -3.95 -2.20 2.28
N THR A 31 -3.68 -3.49 2.21
CA THR A 31 -3.67 -4.29 0.99
C THR A 31 -5.05 -4.80 0.61
N GLY A 32 -5.33 -4.88 -0.69
CA GLY A 32 -6.48 -5.56 -1.28
C GLY A 32 -6.02 -6.48 -2.41
N THR A 33 -6.65 -7.64 -2.59
CA THR A 33 -6.39 -8.54 -3.71
C THR A 33 -7.67 -9.30 -4.03
N THR A 34 -8.10 -9.28 -5.29
CA THR A 34 -9.28 -10.04 -5.73
C THR A 34 -8.92 -11.50 -5.98
N GLN A 35 -9.95 -12.34 -6.03
CA GLN A 35 -9.80 -13.76 -6.33
C GLN A 35 -9.09 -13.96 -7.68
N LYS A 36 -8.36 -15.06 -7.82
CA LYS A 36 -7.57 -15.40 -9.01
C LYS A 36 -6.51 -14.36 -9.42
N PHE A 37 -6.08 -13.48 -8.50
CA PHE A 37 -5.02 -12.49 -8.75
C PHE A 37 -5.30 -11.52 -9.91
N ARG A 38 -6.56 -11.13 -10.09
CA ARG A 38 -6.94 -10.19 -11.16
C ARG A 38 -6.63 -8.75 -10.82
N ASP A 39 -6.83 -8.39 -9.56
CA ASP A 39 -6.55 -7.06 -9.04
C ASP A 39 -5.68 -7.16 -7.80
N ALA A 40 -4.75 -6.23 -7.70
CA ALA A 40 -3.95 -6.01 -6.52
C ALA A 40 -3.92 -4.51 -6.20
N TRP A 41 -4.25 -4.19 -4.95
CA TRP A 41 -4.37 -2.82 -4.47
C TRP A 41 -3.49 -2.61 -3.24
N PHE A 42 -2.93 -1.41 -3.13
CA PHE A 42 -2.49 -0.87 -1.86
C PHE A 42 -3.01 0.56 -1.73
N VAL A 43 -3.67 0.86 -0.62
CA VAL A 43 -4.12 2.21 -0.28
C VAL A 43 -3.57 2.57 1.08
N GLY A 44 -2.99 3.77 1.19
CA GLY A 44 -2.40 4.23 2.44
C GLY A 44 -2.19 5.73 2.46
N TYR A 45 -1.74 6.21 3.61
CA TYR A 45 -1.43 7.61 3.83
C TYR A 45 -0.25 7.80 4.79
N ILE A 46 0.32 9.00 4.71
CA ILE A 46 1.24 9.62 5.67
C ILE A 46 0.64 11.00 6.04
N PRO A 47 1.16 11.71 7.04
CA PRO A 47 0.67 13.06 7.36
C PRO A 47 0.63 13.97 6.11
N GLY A 48 -0.56 14.47 5.78
CA GLY A 48 -0.78 15.40 4.66
C GLY A 48 -0.80 14.79 3.24
N LEU A 49 -0.70 13.47 3.09
CA LEU A 49 -0.74 12.81 1.77
C LEU A 49 -1.39 11.42 1.82
N VAL A 50 -2.39 11.22 0.98
CA VAL A 50 -3.04 9.92 0.73
C VAL A 50 -2.79 9.49 -0.72
N ALA A 51 -2.61 8.20 -0.95
CA ALA A 51 -2.50 7.64 -2.29
C ALA A 51 -2.99 6.20 -2.34
N GLY A 52 -3.40 5.77 -3.52
CA GLY A 52 -3.73 4.38 -3.84
C GLY A 52 -2.98 3.93 -5.09
N VAL A 53 -2.52 2.67 -5.08
CA VAL A 53 -1.93 2.00 -6.24
C VAL A 53 -2.76 0.77 -6.56
N TRP A 54 -3.17 0.67 -7.81
CA TRP A 54 -3.79 -0.51 -8.40
C TRP A 54 -2.87 -1.12 -9.44
N MET A 55 -2.90 -2.45 -9.52
CA MET A 55 -2.34 -3.22 -10.62
C MET A 55 -3.33 -4.30 -11.03
N GLY A 56 -3.55 -4.43 -12.32
CA GLY A 56 -4.42 -5.42 -12.94
C GLY A 56 -4.32 -5.35 -14.46
N ASN A 57 -4.79 -6.40 -15.13
CA ASN A 57 -4.88 -6.42 -16.58
C ASN A 57 -6.23 -5.80 -17.00
N LEU A 58 -6.23 -4.94 -18.02
CA LEU A 58 -7.44 -4.26 -18.48
C LEU A 58 -8.51 -5.21 -19.06
N ASN A 59 -8.13 -6.43 -19.41
CA ASN A 59 -9.00 -7.47 -19.97
C ASN A 59 -9.43 -8.54 -18.94
N ASP A 60 -9.29 -8.26 -17.63
CA ASP A 60 -9.64 -9.16 -16.52
C ASP A 60 -8.84 -10.48 -16.48
N THR A 61 -7.80 -10.63 -17.30
CA THR A 61 -6.95 -11.82 -17.25
C THR A 61 -6.16 -11.86 -15.93
N PRO A 62 -5.98 -13.03 -15.29
CA PRO A 62 -5.16 -13.16 -14.09
C PRO A 62 -3.74 -12.62 -14.26
N MET A 63 -3.24 -11.89 -13.27
CA MET A 63 -1.81 -11.59 -13.18
C MET A 63 -1.03 -12.80 -12.65
N HIS A 64 0.30 -12.81 -12.83
CA HIS A 64 1.19 -13.86 -12.31
C HIS A 64 1.38 -13.77 -10.78
N LYS A 65 0.34 -14.14 -10.01
CA LYS A 65 0.33 -14.18 -8.53
C LYS A 65 0.70 -12.85 -7.87
N VAL A 66 0.27 -11.74 -8.47
CA VAL A 66 0.45 -10.40 -7.92
C VAL A 66 -0.57 -10.16 -6.80
N VAL A 67 -0.10 -9.67 -5.65
CA VAL A 67 -0.92 -9.36 -4.48
C VAL A 67 -0.62 -7.95 -3.99
N GLY A 68 -1.59 -7.33 -3.31
CA GLY A 68 -1.52 -5.94 -2.87
C GLY A 68 -0.29 -5.60 -2.02
N GLY A 69 0.15 -6.55 -1.19
CA GLY A 69 1.31 -6.40 -0.32
C GLY A 69 2.67 -6.49 -1.01
N LYS A 70 2.72 -6.82 -2.30
CA LYS A 70 3.96 -6.90 -3.10
C LYS A 70 4.13 -5.64 -3.96
N PHE A 71 4.00 -5.78 -5.28
CA PHE A 71 4.29 -4.71 -6.24
C PHE A 71 3.48 -3.43 -5.99
N PRO A 72 2.17 -3.46 -5.68
CA PRO A 72 1.42 -2.24 -5.39
C PRO A 72 1.95 -1.48 -4.16
N ALA A 73 2.19 -2.18 -3.04
CA ALA A 73 2.74 -1.57 -1.83
C ALA A 73 4.16 -1.02 -2.03
N GLN A 74 5.01 -1.73 -2.78
CA GLN A 74 6.37 -1.26 -3.10
C GLN A 74 6.35 0.00 -3.97
N LEU A 75 5.53 0.01 -5.03
CA LEU A 75 5.38 1.17 -5.90
C LEU A 75 4.80 2.36 -5.14
N TRP A 76 3.79 2.12 -4.28
CA TRP A 76 3.24 3.15 -3.42
C TRP A 76 4.32 3.76 -2.52
N SER A 77 5.15 2.96 -1.86
CA SER A 77 6.24 3.47 -1.01
C SER A 77 7.24 4.31 -1.80
N ALA A 78 7.62 3.86 -3.00
CA ALA A 78 8.52 4.61 -3.88
C ALA A 78 7.94 5.98 -4.28
N ILE A 79 6.67 6.03 -4.70
CA ILE A 79 5.97 7.29 -5.05
C ILE A 79 5.93 8.23 -3.85
N MET A 80 5.54 7.72 -2.68
CA MET A 80 5.35 8.52 -1.48
C MET A 80 6.66 9.05 -0.92
N ARG A 81 7.76 8.29 -1.00
CA ARG A 81 9.11 8.77 -0.66
C ARG A 81 9.51 9.97 -1.52
N HIS A 82 9.26 9.90 -2.83
CA HIS A 82 9.54 11.01 -3.75
C HIS A 82 8.64 12.22 -3.50
N ALA A 83 7.33 11.98 -3.30
CA ALA A 83 6.36 13.03 -3.04
C ALA A 83 6.62 13.76 -1.72
N LYS A 84 7.03 13.04 -0.66
CA LYS A 84 7.40 13.62 0.65
C LYS A 84 8.59 14.58 0.52
N VAL A 85 9.63 14.20 -0.23
CA VAL A 85 10.83 15.05 -0.43
C VAL A 85 10.47 16.40 -1.05
N LYS A 86 9.49 16.46 -1.96
CA LYS A 86 9.06 17.71 -2.59
C LYS A 86 8.23 18.64 -1.69
N ARG A 87 7.85 18.19 -0.49
CA ARG A 87 7.04 18.99 0.46
C ARG A 87 7.81 19.43 1.70
N GLY A 88 9.07 19.01 1.83
CA GLY A 88 9.96 19.39 2.94
C GLY A 88 10.94 20.48 2.54
#